data_AF-A0A372JHI9-F1
#
_entry.id   AF-A0A372JHI9-F1
#
_cell.length_a   1.000
_cell.length_b   1.000
_cell.length_c   1.000
_cell.angle_alpha   90.00
_cell.angle_beta   90.00
_cell.angle_gamma   90.00
#
_symmetry.space_group_name_H-M   'P 1'
#
loop_
_entity.id
_entity.type
_entity.pdbx_description
1 polymer ?
#
loop_
_entity_poly.entity_id
_entity_poly.type
_entity_poly.pdbx_seq_one_letter_code
_entity_poly.pdbx_strand_id
1 'polypeptide(L)'
;MAQAATRIEESANLIKGLQSQLEGHKSNLMSGWAGNASVSFDRVFNEFQTDMNKVRTALDGMHEKLSHTKIQYESTEQEQTDAVNKINALLNGGT
;
A
#
# COMPACT_ATOMS: atom_id res chain seq x y z
N MET A 1 -7.37 9.95 -7.95
CA MET A 1 -7.43 8.89 -6.92
C MET A 1 -6.79 7.60 -7.41
N ALA A 2 -7.29 6.99 -8.50
CA ALA A 2 -6.75 5.74 -9.04
C ALA A 2 -5.23 5.78 -9.30
N GLN A 3 -4.72 6.82 -9.97
CA GLN A 3 -3.28 6.95 -10.24
C GLN A 3 -2.43 7.08 -8.95
N ALA A 4 -2.96 7.69 -7.89
CA ALA A 4 -2.25 7.77 -6.61
C ALA A 4 -2.21 6.41 -5.90
N ALA A 5 -3.33 5.66 -5.94
CA ALA A 5 -3.40 4.31 -5.38
C ALA A 5 -2.40 3.36 -6.06
N THR A 6 -2.30 3.42 -7.39
CA THR A 6 -1.32 2.65 -8.17
C THR A 6 0.11 3.00 -7.80
N ARG A 7 0.45 4.30 -7.72
CA ARG A 7 1.82 4.72 -7.34
C ARG A 7 2.21 4.29 -5.92
N ILE A 8 1.25 4.30 -4.98
CA ILE A 8 1.50 3.84 -3.61
C ILE A 8 1.73 2.32 -3.60
N GLU A 9 0.94 1.57 -4.35
CA GLU A 9 1.11 0.12 -4.52
C GLU A 9 2.48 -0.24 -5.12
N GLU A 10 2.87 0.44 -6.20
CA GLU A 10 4.19 0.29 -6.83
C GLU A 10 5.33 0.57 -5.83
N SER A 11 5.20 1.65 -5.05
CA SER A 11 6.19 2.02 -4.05
C SER A 11 6.28 0.99 -2.90
N ALA A 12 5.13 0.49 -2.44
CA ALA A 12 5.08 -0.55 -1.41
C ALA A 12 5.74 -1.85 -1.90
N ASN A 13 5.48 -2.24 -3.15
CA ASN A 13 6.09 -3.42 -3.77
C ASN A 13 7.60 -3.25 -3.97
N LEU A 14 8.05 -2.07 -4.39
CA LEU A 14 9.48 -1.75 -4.51
C LEU A 14 10.19 -1.87 -3.16
N ILE A 15 9.63 -1.28 -2.10
CA ILE A 15 10.20 -1.36 -0.74
C ILE A 15 10.25 -2.80 -0.24
N LYS A 16 9.20 -3.58 -0.45
CA LYS A 16 9.18 -5.03 -0.13
C LYS A 16 10.32 -5.77 -0.85
N GLY A 17 10.55 -5.47 -2.13
CA GLY A 17 11.64 -6.04 -2.91
C GLY A 17 13.02 -5.67 -2.36
N LEU A 18 13.25 -4.40 -2.04
CA LEU A 18 14.50 -3.91 -1.46
C LEU A 18 14.78 -4.54 -0.08
N GLN A 19 13.77 -4.68 0.78
CA GLN A 19 13.92 -5.37 2.06
C GLN A 19 14.35 -6.83 1.88
N SER A 20 13.71 -7.56 0.97
CA SER A 20 14.04 -8.96 0.70
C SER A 20 15.46 -9.13 0.17
N GLN A 21 15.89 -8.27 -0.75
CA GLN A 21 17.27 -8.26 -1.25
C GLN A 21 18.27 -7.98 -0.14
N LEU A 22 17.98 -6.99 0.71
CA LEU A 22 18.84 -6.60 1.82
C LEU A 22 18.98 -7.73 2.85
N GLU A 23 17.91 -8.46 3.16
CA GLU A 23 17.96 -9.69 3.99
C GLU A 23 18.86 -10.76 3.36
N GLY A 24 18.73 -10.99 2.05
CA GLY A 24 19.60 -11.92 1.33
C GLY A 24 21.08 -11.53 1.42
N HIS A 25 21.40 -10.25 1.23
CA HIS A 25 22.75 -9.73 1.38
C HIS A 25 23.29 -9.88 2.80
N LYS A 26 22.47 -9.60 3.83
CA LYS A 26 22.84 -9.85 5.23
C LYS A 26 23.14 -11.33 5.47
N SER A 27 22.26 -12.23 5.03
CA SER A 27 22.44 -13.67 5.25
C SER A 27 23.79 -14.15 4.67
N ASN A 28 24.12 -13.70 3.46
CA ASN A 28 25.40 -14.03 2.81
C ASN A 28 26.60 -13.44 3.56
N LEU A 29 26.49 -12.17 3.99
CA LEU A 29 27.55 -11.51 4.75
C LEU A 29 27.78 -12.19 6.12
N MET A 30 26.72 -12.60 6.79
CA MET A 30 26.77 -13.17 8.14
C MET A 30 27.23 -14.64 8.15
N SER A 31 27.18 -15.38 7.03
CA SER A 31 27.42 -16.84 7.01
C SER A 31 28.84 -17.24 7.45
N GLY A 32 29.80 -16.33 7.37
CA GLY A 32 31.18 -16.53 7.86
C GLY A 32 31.68 -15.41 8.77
N TRP A 33 30.85 -14.43 9.09
CA TRP A 33 31.26 -13.24 9.83
C TRP A 33 30.92 -13.34 11.31
N ALA A 34 31.88 -13.81 12.10
CA ALA A 34 31.79 -13.90 13.55
C ALA A 34 32.55 -12.75 14.24
N GLY A 35 32.04 -12.29 15.37
CA GLY A 35 32.71 -11.33 16.25
C GLY A 35 31.83 -10.16 16.68
N ASN A 36 32.39 -9.27 17.50
CA ASN A 36 31.62 -8.17 18.10
C ASN A 36 31.08 -7.16 17.07
N ALA A 37 31.77 -7.04 15.93
CA ALA A 37 31.33 -6.21 14.80
C ALA A 37 30.07 -6.78 14.13
N SER A 38 29.96 -8.10 13.95
CA SER A 38 28.78 -8.71 13.33
C SER A 38 27.54 -8.62 14.23
N VAL A 39 27.72 -8.73 15.55
CA VAL A 39 26.66 -8.47 16.54
C VAL A 39 26.17 -7.01 16.46
N SER A 40 27.09 -6.06 16.37
CA SER A 40 26.75 -4.63 16.28
C SER A 40 26.03 -4.31 14.97
N PHE A 41 26.48 -4.90 13.86
CA PHE A 41 25.81 -4.78 12.56
C PHE A 41 24.41 -5.38 12.60
N ASP A 42 24.25 -6.59 13.15
CA ASP A 42 22.96 -7.27 13.25
C ASP A 42 21.93 -6.43 14.01
N ARG A 43 22.34 -5.80 15.12
CA ARG A 43 21.48 -4.87 15.87
C ARG A 43 21.00 -3.69 15.02
N VAL A 44 21.92 -2.97 14.37
CA VAL A 44 21.58 -1.81 13.51
C VAL A 44 20.69 -2.25 12.35
N PHE A 45 20.95 -3.42 11.79
CA PHE A 45 20.13 -3.99 10.74
C PHE A 45 18.70 -4.27 11.22
N ASN A 46 18.53 -4.84 12.42
CA ASN A 46 17.21 -5.13 12.97
C ASN A 46 16.44 -3.83 13.31
N GLU A 47 17.15 -2.79 13.77
CA GLU A 47 16.58 -1.44 13.94
C GLU A 47 16.09 -0.88 12.59
N PHE A 48 16.91 -0.97 11.55
CA PHE A 48 16.54 -0.56 10.19
C PHE A 48 15.31 -1.31 9.64
N GLN A 49 15.26 -2.64 9.83
CA GLN A 49 14.10 -3.44 9.42
C GLN A 49 12.83 -3.04 10.17
N THR A 50 12.95 -2.70 11.46
CA THR A 50 11.83 -2.21 12.25
C THR A 50 11.27 -0.91 11.66
N ASP A 51 12.14 0.02 11.28
CA ASP A 51 11.70 1.29 10.69
C ASP A 51 11.14 1.11 9.27
N MET A 52 11.73 0.25 8.45
CA MET A 52 11.19 -0.09 7.13
C MET A 52 9.81 -0.75 7.21
N ASN A 53 9.58 -1.60 8.23
CA ASN A 53 8.26 -2.16 8.48
C ASN A 53 7.22 -1.08 8.79
N LYS A 54 7.57 -0.03 9.55
CA LYS A 54 6.67 1.10 9.80
C LYS A 54 6.30 1.83 8.51
N VAL A 55 7.29 2.09 7.64
CA VAL A 55 7.07 2.72 6.33
C VAL A 55 6.13 1.87 5.48
N ARG A 56 6.37 0.56 5.43
CA ARG A 56 5.53 -0.39 4.68
C ARG A 56 4.09 -0.41 5.19
N THR A 57 3.89 -0.51 6.50
CA THR A 57 2.56 -0.47 7.11
C THR A 57 1.83 0.84 6.81
N ALA A 58 2.53 1.97 6.81
CA ALA A 58 1.94 3.25 6.45
C ALA A 58 1.52 3.30 4.97
N LEU A 59 2.33 2.76 4.05
CA LEU A 59 2.00 2.68 2.62
C LEU A 59 0.82 1.75 2.35
N ASP A 60 0.82 0.55 2.95
CA ASP A 60 -0.28 -0.41 2.83
C ASP A 60 -1.59 0.23 3.34
N GLY A 61 -1.56 0.93 4.49
CA GLY A 61 -2.73 1.64 5.03
C GLY A 61 -3.19 2.84 4.20
N MET A 62 -2.27 3.55 3.52
CA MET A 62 -2.64 4.60 2.57
C MET A 62 -3.30 4.02 1.32
N HIS A 63 -2.79 2.90 0.79
CA HIS A 63 -3.37 2.21 -0.35
C HIS A 63 -4.80 1.74 -0.05
N GLU A 64 -5.02 1.12 1.12
CA GLU A 64 -6.34 0.67 1.57
C GLU A 64 -7.34 1.85 1.63
N LYS A 65 -6.94 2.97 2.23
CA LYS A 65 -7.79 4.17 2.30
C LYS A 65 -8.14 4.71 0.92
N LEU A 66 -7.17 4.78 0.00
CA LEU A 66 -7.43 5.26 -1.37
C LEU A 66 -8.35 4.32 -2.15
N SER A 67 -8.19 3.00 -1.96
CA SER A 67 -9.08 2.00 -2.56
C SER A 67 -10.50 2.13 -2.03
N HIS A 68 -10.66 2.25 -0.71
CA HIS A 68 -11.96 2.48 -0.08
C HIS A 68 -12.61 3.78 -0.56
N THR A 69 -11.85 4.88 -0.64
CA THR A 69 -12.36 6.15 -1.18
C THR A 69 -12.80 5.98 -2.63
N LYS A 70 -12.05 5.27 -3.47
CA LYS A 70 -12.45 4.99 -4.86
C LYS A 70 -13.79 4.26 -4.92
N ILE A 71 -13.95 3.17 -4.15
CA ILE A 71 -15.19 2.38 -4.08
C ILE A 71 -16.37 3.26 -3.63
N GLN A 72 -16.17 4.10 -2.60
CA GLN A 72 -17.22 4.99 -2.11
C GLN A 72 -17.65 6.02 -3.17
N TYR A 73 -16.71 6.59 -3.91
CA TYR A 73 -17.01 7.51 -5.00
C TYR A 73 -17.82 6.82 -6.10
N GLU A 74 -17.39 5.64 -6.55
CA GLU A 74 -18.09 4.85 -7.58
C GLU A 74 -19.51 4.47 -7.14
N SER A 75 -19.70 4.06 -5.87
CA SER A 75 -21.02 3.77 -5.30
C SER A 75 -21.92 4.99 -5.27
N THR A 76 -21.38 6.14 -4.85
CA THR A 76 -22.15 7.39 -4.74
C THR A 76 -22.58 7.89 -6.12
N GLU A 77 -21.70 7.80 -7.12
CA GLU A 77 -22.00 8.19 -8.50
C GLU A 77 -23.06 7.27 -9.13
N GLN A 78 -23.00 5.97 -8.87
CA GLN A 78 -24.01 5.01 -9.29
C GLN A 78 -25.38 5.30 -8.65
N GLU A 79 -25.43 5.51 -7.34
CA GLU A 79 -26.66 5.86 -6.62
C GLU A 79 -27.30 7.15 -7.17
N GLN A 80 -26.48 8.16 -7.45
CA GLN A 80 -26.94 9.42 -8.01
C GLN A 80 -27.49 9.26 -9.43
N THR A 81 -26.81 8.47 -10.26
CA THR A 81 -27.24 8.13 -11.62
C THR A 81 -28.56 7.37 -11.60
N ASP A 82 -28.70 6.38 -10.71
CA ASP A 82 -29.93 5.60 -10.57
C ASP A 82 -31.09 6.44 -10.06
N ALA A 83 -30.85 7.35 -9.12
CA ALA A 83 -31.84 8.31 -8.65
C ALA A 83 -32.31 9.25 -9.77
N VAL A 84 -31.39 9.79 -10.57
CA VAL A 84 -31.72 10.64 -11.72
C VAL A 84 -32.50 9.86 -12.77
N ASN A 85 -32.09 8.63 -13.10
CA ASN A 85 -32.79 7.78 -14.04
C ASN A 85 -34.22 7.46 -13.57
N LYS A 86 -34.40 7.21 -12.28
CA LYS A 86 -35.72 7.00 -11.67
C LYS A 86 -36.60 8.25 -11.76
N ILE A 87 -36.04 9.43 -11.51
CA ILE A 87 -36.77 10.70 -11.65
C ILE A 87 -37.16 10.93 -13.12
N ASN A 88 -36.23 10.74 -14.06
CA ASN A 88 -36.48 10.90 -15.49
C ASN A 88 -37.56 9.91 -15.99
N ALA A 89 -37.55 8.67 -15.50
CA ALA A 89 -38.60 7.70 -15.82
C ALA A 89 -39.98 8.11 -15.28
N LEU A 90 -40.04 8.67 -14.07
CA LEU A 90 -41.29 9.20 -13.50
C LEU A 90 -41.81 10.44 -14.24
N LEU A 91 -40.91 11.34 -14.65
CA LEU A 91 -41.26 12.55 -15.41
C LEU A 91 -41.72 12.23 -16.84
N ASN A 92 -41.08 11.27 -17.51
CA ASN A 92 -41.40 10.89 -18.89
C ASN A 92 -42.54 9.86 -18.99
N GLY A 93 -42.85 9.13 -17.91
CA GLY A 93 -43.96 8.17 -17.85
C GLY A 93 -45.27 8.75 -17.31
N GLY A 94 -45.31 10.04 -16.96
CA GLY A 94 -46.44 10.73 -16.33
C GLY A 94 -47.42 11.44 -17.28
N THR A 95 -47.42 11.14 -18.58
CA THR A 95 -48.40 11.65 -19.56
C THR A 95 -49.26 10.54 -20.14
#